data_AF-A0AAV2AQ58-F1
#
_entry.id   AF-A0AAV2AQ58-F1
#
_cell.length_a   1.000
_cell.length_b   1.000
_cell.length_c   1.000
_cell.angle_alpha   90.00
_cell.angle_beta   90.00
_cell.angle_gamma   90.00
#
_symmetry.space_group_name_H-M   'P 1'
#
loop_
_entity.id
_entity.type
_entity.pdbx_description
1 polymer ?
#
loop_
_entity_poly.entity_id
_entity_poly.type
_entity_poly.pdbx_seq_one_letter_code
_entity_poly.pdbx_strand_id
1 'polypeptide(L)'
;MIERKYDCFLVHVGTNNIQLDSVEVILQKYKLLIKEILQINPKAKVICSSLIPRGINYFKKDFWTTKDDIEILNHKIDSINNELKSLCSDHEALVFCSSSKSTWYGFSWIRWFTSES
;
A
#
# COMPACT_ATOMS: atom_id res chain seq x y z
N MET A 1 -14.06 15.61 18.63
CA MET A 1 -12.86 14.77 18.85
C MET A 1 -13.25 13.35 18.54
N ILE A 2 -12.51 12.65 17.67
CA ILE A 2 -12.67 11.20 17.53
C ILE A 2 -12.10 10.62 18.83
N GLU A 3 -12.96 10.43 19.84
CA GLU A 3 -12.64 9.62 21.01
C GLU A 3 -12.06 8.28 20.54
N ARG A 4 -11.19 7.68 21.37
CA ARG A 4 -10.44 6.42 21.18
C ARG A 4 -11.32 5.25 20.67
N LYS A 5 -11.76 5.30 19.42
CA LYS A 5 -12.78 4.38 18.88
C LYS A 5 -12.16 3.20 18.15
N TYR A 6 -10.91 3.34 17.70
CA TYR A 6 -10.23 2.33 16.90
C TYR A 6 -8.81 2.13 17.40
N ASP A 7 -8.47 0.88 17.69
CA ASP A 7 -7.13 0.45 18.10
C ASP A 7 -6.19 0.29 16.90
N CYS A 8 -6.74 0.18 15.69
CA CYS A 8 -5.98 -0.09 14.48
C CYS A 8 -6.57 0.61 13.24
N PHE A 9 -5.70 1.10 12.36
CA PHE A 9 -6.05 1.67 11.05
C PHE A 9 -5.34 0.89 9.94
N LEU A 10 -6.09 0.43 8.93
CA LEU A 10 -5.52 -0.18 7.73
C LEU A 10 -5.45 0.86 6.61
N VAL A 11 -4.24 1.13 6.12
CA VAL A 11 -3.98 2.04 5.00
C VAL A 11 -3.69 1.22 3.75
N HIS A 12 -4.68 1.15 2.85
CA HIS A 12 -4.58 0.52 1.53
C HIS A 12 -4.98 1.52 0.44
N VAL A 13 -4.03 2.35 0.01
CA VAL A 13 -4.24 3.43 -0.95
C VAL A 13 -3.06 3.50 -1.93
N GLY A 14 -3.04 4.45 -2.86
CA GLY A 14 -1.82 4.78 -3.62
C GLY A 14 -1.74 4.18 -5.02
N THR A 15 -2.42 3.07 -5.32
CA THR A 15 -2.31 2.46 -6.66
C THR A 15 -2.79 3.40 -7.78
N ASN A 16 -3.83 4.19 -7.55
CA ASN A 16 -4.38 5.14 -8.52
C ASN A 16 -3.44 6.32 -8.85
N ASN A 17 -2.51 6.63 -7.96
CA ASN A 17 -1.63 7.79 -8.10
C ASN A 17 -0.27 7.44 -8.73
N ILE A 18 0.08 6.15 -8.90
CA ILE A 18 1.42 5.72 -9.39
C ILE A 18 1.76 6.27 -10.78
N GLN A 19 0.75 6.46 -11.63
CA GLN A 19 0.96 7.01 -12.98
C GLN A 19 1.32 8.50 -12.95
N LEU A 20 0.82 9.24 -11.96
CA LEU A 20 0.91 10.70 -11.91
C LEU A 20 2.00 11.19 -10.97
N ASP A 21 2.15 10.53 -9.82
CA ASP A 21 3.05 10.96 -8.76
C ASP A 21 4.39 10.20 -8.83
N SER A 22 5.45 10.85 -8.34
CA SER A 22 6.73 10.18 -8.09
C SER A 22 6.65 9.30 -6.84
N VAL A 23 7.62 8.39 -6.68
CA VAL A 23 7.73 7.52 -5.49
C VAL A 23 7.82 8.38 -4.23
N GLU A 24 8.61 9.45 -4.26
CA GLU A 24 8.83 10.37 -3.15
C GLU A 24 7.53 11.07 -2.75
N VAL A 25 6.75 11.57 -3.72
CA VAL A 25 5.47 12.25 -3.47
C VAL A 25 4.48 11.30 -2.80
N ILE A 26 4.39 10.05 -3.27
CA ILE A 26 3.52 9.03 -2.68
C ILE A 26 3.95 8.74 -1.24
N LEU A 27 5.24 8.54 -0.99
CA LEU A 27 5.76 8.28 0.36
C LEU A 27 5.52 9.46 1.31
N GLN A 28 5.63 10.70 0.84
CA GLN A 28 5.29 11.87 1.65
C GLN A 28 3.81 11.89 2.04
N LYS A 29 2.90 11.55 1.10
CA LYS A 29 1.46 11.43 1.41
C LYS A 29 1.20 10.36 2.47
N TYR A 30 1.88 9.22 2.40
CA TYR A 30 1.81 8.18 3.43
C TYR A 30 2.28 8.70 4.80
N LYS A 31 3.44 9.34 4.85
CA LYS A 31 4.01 9.91 6.09
C LYS A 31 3.07 10.94 6.73
N LEU A 32 2.48 11.81 5.92
CA LEU A 32 1.51 12.81 6.39
C LEU A 32 0.26 12.14 6.96
N LEU A 33 -0.33 11.17 6.24
CA LEU A 33 -1.51 10.45 6.71
C LEU A 33 -1.24 9.69 8.03
N ILE A 34 -0.12 8.98 8.13
CA ILE A 34 0.28 8.27 9.34
C ILE A 34 0.43 9.25 10.51
N LYS A 35 1.09 10.39 10.27
CA LYS A 35 1.25 11.45 11.27
C LYS A 35 -0.09 11.96 11.77
N GLU A 36 -1.03 12.25 10.88
CA GLU A 36 -2.37 12.71 11.25
C GLU A 36 -3.13 11.66 12.08
N ILE A 37 -3.08 10.39 11.67
CA ILE A 37 -3.71 9.29 12.44
C ILE A 37 -3.14 9.23 13.85
N LEU A 38 -1.82 9.26 14.00
CA LEU A 38 -1.15 9.16 15.30
C LEU A 38 -1.30 10.44 16.14
N GLN A 39 -1.48 11.61 15.52
CA GLN A 39 -1.82 12.84 16.24
C GLN A 39 -3.22 12.76 16.87
N ILE A 40 -4.17 12.15 16.16
CA ILE A 40 -5.55 11.97 16.64
C ILE A 40 -5.62 10.84 17.67
N ASN A 41 -4.94 9.71 17.42
CA ASN A 41 -4.87 8.58 18.34
C ASN A 41 -3.43 8.04 18.46
N PRO A 42 -2.64 8.57 19.42
CA PRO A 42 -1.25 8.17 19.62
C PRO A 42 -1.05 6.70 20.01
N LYS A 43 -2.11 6.00 20.43
CA LYS A 43 -2.05 4.59 20.84
C LYS A 43 -2.47 3.62 19.74
N ALA A 44 -2.98 4.12 18.61
CA ALA A 44 -3.39 3.25 17.53
C ALA A 44 -2.20 2.58 16.85
N LYS A 45 -2.41 1.36 16.35
CA LYS A 45 -1.53 0.74 15.36
C LYS A 45 -1.95 1.17 13.96
N VAL A 46 -0.99 1.37 13.06
CA VAL A 46 -1.24 1.69 11.66
C VAL A 46 -0.64 0.60 10.79
N ILE A 47 -1.50 -0.14 10.11
CA ILE A 47 -1.10 -1.18 9.16
C ILE A 47 -0.99 -0.55 7.77
N CYS A 48 0.23 -0.50 7.25
CA CYS A 48 0.49 -0.13 5.86
C CYS A 48 0.42 -1.38 4.99
N SER A 49 -0.62 -1.50 4.18
CA SER A 49 -0.71 -2.58 3.19
C SER A 49 0.25 -2.32 2.05
N SER A 50 0.94 -3.36 1.59
CA SER A 50 1.69 -3.29 0.33
C SER A 50 0.76 -2.96 -0.83
N LEU A 51 1.26 -2.16 -1.75
CA LEU A 51 0.68 -1.97 -3.07
C LEU A 51 0.80 -3.26 -3.87
N ILE A 52 -0.25 -3.54 -4.62
CA ILE A 52 -0.38 -4.76 -5.40
C ILE A 52 0.08 -4.47 -6.84
N PRO A 53 0.96 -5.30 -7.45
CA PRO A 53 1.34 -5.19 -8.85
C PRO A 53 0.13 -5.13 -9.77
N ARG A 54 0.24 -4.34 -10.84
CA ARG A 54 -0.81 -4.17 -11.84
C ARG A 54 -0.64 -5.18 -12.96
N GLY A 55 -1.78 -5.69 -13.43
CA GLY A 55 -1.93 -6.37 -14.71
C GLY A 55 -2.54 -5.46 -15.76
N ILE A 56 -2.82 -6.02 -16.93
CA ILE A 56 -3.49 -5.31 -18.03
C ILE A 56 -4.89 -4.86 -17.58
N ASN A 57 -5.21 -3.59 -17.79
CA ASN A 57 -6.53 -3.04 -17.52
C ASN A 57 -7.37 -3.02 -18.80
N TYR A 58 -8.37 -3.91 -18.87
CA TYR A 58 -9.26 -4.04 -20.04
C TYR A 58 -10.45 -3.06 -20.03
N PHE A 59 -10.63 -2.26 -18.97
CA PHE A 59 -11.79 -1.37 -18.83
C PHE A 59 -11.58 0.02 -19.46
N LYS A 60 -10.35 0.39 -19.82
CA LYS A 60 -10.07 1.67 -20.49
C LYS A 60 -9.98 1.46 -21.99
N LYS A 61 -11.01 1.91 -22.73
CA LYS A 61 -11.09 1.84 -24.20
C LYS A 61 -9.89 2.51 -24.92
N ASP A 62 -9.27 3.50 -24.29
CA ASP A 62 -8.23 4.34 -24.92
C ASP A 62 -6.83 4.23 -24.27
N PHE A 63 -6.65 3.35 -23.29
CA PHE A 63 -5.32 3.13 -22.68
C PHE A 63 -4.76 1.79 -23.14
N TRP A 64 -4.03 1.82 -24.25
CA TRP A 64 -3.06 0.76 -24.58
C TRP A 64 -1.91 0.89 -23.58
N THR A 65 -2.11 0.42 -22.35
CA THR A 65 -1.00 0.30 -21.40
C THR A 65 -0.13 -0.83 -21.93
N THR A 66 1.03 -0.49 -22.48
CA THR A 66 1.93 -1.51 -23.02
C THR A 66 2.44 -2.40 -21.88
N LYS A 67 2.95 -3.59 -22.22
CA LYS A 67 3.59 -4.46 -21.23
C LYS A 67 4.72 -3.71 -20.49
N ASP A 68 5.45 -2.87 -21.22
CA ASP A 68 6.56 -2.06 -20.69
C ASP A 68 6.05 -0.98 -19.73
N ASP A 69 4.92 -0.32 -20.03
CA ASP A 69 4.30 0.65 -19.11
C ASP A 69 3.86 -0.02 -17.80
N ILE A 70 3.32 -1.25 -17.87
CA ILE A 70 2.94 -2.03 -16.68
C ILE A 70 4.18 -2.37 -15.85
N GLU A 71 5.26 -2.79 -16.50
CA GLU A 71 6.52 -3.12 -15.83
C GLU A 71 7.11 -1.89 -15.12
N ILE A 72 7.11 -0.72 -15.76
CA ILE A 72 7.53 0.55 -15.13
C ILE A 72 6.68 0.86 -13.89
N LEU A 73 5.36 0.69 -13.97
CA LEU A 73 4.47 0.90 -12.82
C LEU A 73 4.73 -0.11 -11.70
N ASN A 74 5.00 -1.37 -12.04
CA ASN A 74 5.30 -2.41 -11.07
C ASN A 74 6.66 -2.21 -10.40
N HIS A 75 7.67 -1.70 -11.11
CA HIS A 75 8.93 -1.27 -10.49
C HIS A 75 8.72 -0.12 -9.51
N LYS A 76 7.89 0.88 -9.86
CA LYS A 76 7.53 1.93 -8.90
C LYS A 76 6.82 1.37 -7.67
N ILE A 77 5.89 0.43 -7.86
CA ILE A 77 5.20 -0.27 -6.76
C ILE A 77 6.19 -0.96 -5.84
N ASP A 78 7.16 -1.70 -6.39
CA ASP A 78 8.19 -2.38 -5.62
C ASP A 78 9.04 -1.39 -4.81
N SER A 79 9.46 -0.28 -5.43
CA SER A 79 10.19 0.78 -4.72
C SER A 79 9.38 1.37 -3.56
N ILE A 80 8.09 1.69 -3.78
CA ILE A 80 7.22 2.21 -2.72
C ILE A 80 7.04 1.16 -1.61
N ASN A 81 6.82 -0.11 -1.95
CA ASN A 81 6.65 -1.18 -0.98
C ASN A 81 7.90 -1.38 -0.11
N ASN A 82 9.09 -1.32 -0.71
CA ASN A 82 10.35 -1.44 0.02
C ASN A 82 10.52 -0.28 1.01
N GLU A 83 10.24 0.94 0.57
CA GLU A 83 10.31 2.13 1.42
C GLU A 83 9.27 2.13 2.54
N LEU A 84 8.03 1.70 2.26
CA LEU A 84 7.00 1.52 3.28
C LEU A 84 7.37 0.44 4.30
N LYS A 85 8.00 -0.65 3.84
CA LYS A 85 8.50 -1.70 4.72
C LYS A 85 9.60 -1.16 5.63
N SER A 86 10.54 -0.37 5.11
CA SER A 86 11.58 0.29 5.91
C SER A 86 10.94 1.23 6.94
N LEU A 87 10.05 2.12 6.50
CA LEU A 87 9.34 3.07 7.35
C LEU A 87 8.61 2.38 8.51
N CYS A 88 7.95 1.25 8.26
CA CYS A 88 7.25 0.51 9.30
C CYS A 88 8.20 -0.23 10.24
N SER A 89 9.39 -0.60 9.79
CA SER A 89 10.40 -1.26 10.62
C SER A 89 11.01 -0.30 11.64
N ASP A 90 11.07 1.00 11.30
CA ASP A 90 11.66 2.05 12.14
C ASP A 90 10.70 2.59 13.21
N HIS A 91 9.43 2.16 13.25
CA HIS A 91 8.42 2.76 14.11
C HIS A 91 7.45 1.73 14.69
N GLU A 92 7.46 1.56 16.02
CA GLU A 92 6.72 0.50 16.74
C GLU A 92 5.19 0.55 16.53
N ALA A 93 4.62 1.74 16.33
CA ALA A 93 3.18 1.87 16.04
C ALA A 93 2.78 1.40 14.63
N LEU A 94 3.75 1.14 13.73
CA LEU A 94 3.50 0.81 12.34
C LEU A 94 3.70 -0.68 12.09
N VAL A 95 2.90 -1.24 11.19
CA VAL A 95 3.02 -2.63 10.75
C VAL A 95 2.95 -2.65 9.23
N PHE A 96 3.94 -3.25 8.58
CA PHE A 96 3.88 -3.48 7.14
C PHE A 96 3.23 -4.83 6.84
N CYS A 97 2.10 -4.80 6.13
CA CYS A 97 1.41 -6.01 5.68
C CYS A 97 1.76 -6.28 4.21
N SER A 98 2.60 -7.28 3.97
CA SER A 98 2.97 -7.73 2.64
C SER A 98 1.84 -8.54 2.01
N SER A 99 1.49 -8.20 0.77
CA SER A 99 0.83 -9.14 -0.14
C SER A 99 1.87 -10.17 -0.59
N SER A 100 1.51 -11.45 -0.56
CA SER A 100 2.38 -12.52 -1.02
C SER A 100 2.55 -12.43 -2.55
N LYS A 101 3.79 -12.44 -3.05
CA LYS A 101 4.10 -12.50 -4.50
C LYS A 101 3.48 -13.73 -5.19
N SER A 102 3.15 -14.79 -4.45
CA SER A 102 2.66 -16.07 -4.96
C SER A 102 1.22 -16.08 -5.47
N THR A 103 0.46 -14.99 -5.38
CA THR A 103 -0.98 -14.98 -5.74
C THR A 103 -1.36 -14.11 -6.94
N TRP A 104 -0.40 -13.55 -7.68
CA TRP A 104 -0.69 -12.71 -8.86
C TRP A 104 -0.59 -13.44 -10.21
N TYR A 105 -1.18 -14.64 -10.31
CA TYR A 105 -1.44 -15.32 -11.59
C TYR A 105 -2.89 -15.12 -12.07
N GLY A 106 -3.40 -13.88 -12.03
CA GLY A 106 -4.69 -13.52 -12.63
C GLY A 106 -5.95 -14.08 -11.97
N PHE A 107 -5.84 -15.07 -11.08
CA PHE A 107 -6.93 -15.64 -10.28
C PHE A 107 -6.37 -16.16 -8.95
N SER A 108 -6.42 -15.35 -7.90
CA SER A 108 -6.33 -15.87 -6.54
C SER A 108 -6.88 -14.84 -5.57
N TRP A 109 -7.91 -15.24 -4.83
CA TRP A 109 -8.47 -14.51 -3.71
C TRP A 109 -7.35 -14.04 -2.77
N ILE A 110 -7.46 -12.79 -2.31
CA ILE A 110 -6.63 -12.26 -1.24
C ILE A 110 -6.87 -13.16 -0.02
N ARG A 111 -5.93 -14.06 0.28
CA ARG A 111 -5.92 -14.77 1.56
C ARG A 111 -5.39 -13.80 2.62
N TRP A 112 -6.33 -13.14 3.30
CA TRP A 112 -6.04 -12.52 4.59
C TRP A 112 -5.68 -13.65 5.57
N PHE A 113 -4.59 -13.47 6.31
CA PHE A 113 -4.12 -14.42 7.32
C PHE A 113 -5.27 -14.83 8.25
N THR A 114 -5.63 -16.12 8.24
CA THR A 114 -6.10 -16.77 9.46
C THR A 114 -4.85 -17.16 10.23
N SER A 115 -4.71 -16.66 11.46
CA SER A 115 -3.67 -17.10 12.38
C SER A 115 -3.80 -18.61 12.59
N GLU A 116 -2.78 -19.38 12.20
CA GLU A 116 -2.59 -20.71 12.75
C GLU A 116 -1.66 -20.57 13.95
N SER A 117 -2.24 -20.92 15.11
CA SER A 117 -1.63 -21.05 16.42
C SER A 117 -0.60 -22.17 16.46
#